data_AF-A0A2K8PHQ6-F1
#
_entry.id   AF-A0A2K8PHQ6-F1
#
_cell.length_a   1.000
_cell.length_b   1.000
_cell.length_c   1.000
_cell.angle_alpha   90.00
_cell.angle_beta   90.00
_cell.angle_gamma   90.00
#
_symmetry.space_group_name_H-M   'P 1'
#
loop_
_entity.id
_entity.type
_entity.pdbx_description
1 polymer ?
#
loop_
_entity_poly.entity_id
_entity_poly.type
_entity_poly.pdbx_seq_one_letter_code
_entity_poly.pdbx_strand_id
1 'polypeptide(L)'
;MSATAENPPGRTAGAAGAAGTATATAPAPPTATASASAPTVEMRVRARVISDDPLYRAIPVALRFTAAEPLAVRVVFPAELSPEDTDNEWVFPRALLEAGLLAPTGTGDVRVWPCGRVQAVVEFHSPEGVAVIQFDIAALRRFVRRTYAVTATR
;
A
#
# COMPACT_ATOMS: atom_id res chain seq x y z
N MET A 1 24.08 36.30 15.42
CA MET A 1 24.60 35.81 16.73
C MET A 1 23.74 34.63 17.16
N SER A 2 24.37 33.62 17.74
CA SER A 2 23.88 32.26 18.07
C SER A 2 24.01 31.25 16.93
N ALA A 3 24.58 30.06 17.09
CA ALA A 3 25.67 29.55 17.92
C ALA A 3 26.04 28.19 17.29
N THR A 4 27.34 27.95 17.18
CA THR A 4 28.00 26.71 16.76
C THR A 4 27.60 25.50 17.61
N ALA A 5 27.47 24.32 16.98
CA ALA A 5 27.82 23.04 17.59
C ALA A 5 28.23 22.04 16.49
N GLU A 6 29.53 21.98 16.23
CA GLU A 6 30.24 20.93 15.52
C GLU A 6 31.03 20.13 16.55
N ASN A 7 30.94 18.78 16.57
CA ASN A 7 32.01 17.78 16.83
C ASN A 7 31.44 16.34 17.01
N PRO A 8 32.23 15.23 16.99
CA PRO A 8 33.41 14.82 16.20
C PRO A 8 33.19 13.47 15.47
N PRO A 9 34.10 13.04 14.56
CA PRO A 9 34.34 11.64 14.25
C PRO A 9 35.57 11.08 15.01
N GLY A 10 35.47 9.84 15.48
CA GLY A 10 36.66 9.06 15.83
C GLY A 10 36.43 7.94 16.85
N ARG A 11 36.59 6.68 16.42
CA ARG A 11 37.74 5.86 16.85
C ARG A 11 37.82 4.52 16.13
N THR A 12 39.07 4.12 15.96
CA THR A 12 39.68 3.03 15.21
C THR A 12 39.73 1.68 15.94
N ALA A 13 39.76 0.62 15.12
CA ALA A 13 40.60 -0.60 15.22
C ALA A 13 40.47 -1.56 16.42
N GLY A 14 40.38 -2.86 16.10
CA GLY A 14 40.68 -3.97 17.02
C GLY A 14 40.41 -5.33 16.38
N ALA A 15 41.46 -6.12 16.21
CA ALA A 15 41.53 -7.31 15.38
C ALA A 15 41.26 -8.64 16.11
N ALA A 16 41.06 -9.68 15.30
CA ALA A 16 41.52 -11.07 15.44
C ALA A 16 41.06 -11.91 16.65
N GLY A 17 40.40 -13.04 16.33
CA GLY A 17 40.23 -14.17 17.24
C GLY A 17 39.63 -15.37 16.49
N ALA A 18 40.49 -16.25 15.98
CA ALA A 18 40.11 -17.56 15.46
C ALA A 18 39.89 -18.54 16.62
N ALA A 19 38.81 -19.33 16.58
CA ALA A 19 38.73 -20.61 17.29
C ALA A 19 37.53 -21.45 16.79
N GLY A 20 37.80 -22.74 16.53
CA GLY A 20 36.89 -23.81 16.94
C GLY A 20 35.95 -24.37 15.88
N THR A 21 36.40 -25.41 15.18
CA THR A 21 35.54 -26.47 14.67
C THR A 21 34.90 -27.20 15.87
N ALA A 22 33.57 -27.17 15.97
CA ALA A 22 32.82 -28.09 16.84
C ALA A 22 31.46 -28.41 16.21
N THR A 23 31.33 -29.64 15.73
CA THR A 23 30.07 -30.29 15.39
C THR A 23 29.24 -30.46 16.68
N ALA A 24 28.03 -29.91 16.70
CA ALA A 24 27.03 -30.20 17.73
C ALA A 24 25.67 -30.49 17.08
N THR A 25 25.20 -31.71 17.34
CA THR A 25 23.87 -32.29 17.16
C THR A 25 22.72 -31.29 17.14
N ALA A 26 21.86 -31.45 16.13
CA ALA A 26 20.58 -30.76 16.00
C ALA A 26 19.62 -31.11 17.16
N PRO A 27 19.02 -30.13 17.84
CA PRO A 27 17.70 -30.30 18.42
C PRO A 27 16.64 -30.25 17.30
N ALA A 28 15.60 -31.08 17.47
CA ALA A 28 14.41 -31.16 16.62
C ALA A 28 13.89 -29.77 16.20
N PRO A 29 13.26 -29.64 15.02
CA PRO A 29 12.76 -28.35 14.56
C PRO A 29 11.84 -27.74 15.63
N PRO A 30 11.90 -26.42 15.90
CA PRO A 30 10.73 -25.79 16.49
C PRO A 30 9.58 -26.15 15.57
N THR A 31 8.54 -26.77 16.12
CA THR A 31 7.25 -26.87 15.44
C THR A 31 6.93 -25.47 14.98
N ALA A 32 7.15 -25.19 13.69
CA ALA A 32 6.63 -24.01 13.07
C ALA A 32 5.13 -24.24 13.13
N THR A 33 4.50 -23.75 14.20
CA THR A 33 3.08 -23.47 14.21
C THR A 33 2.90 -22.59 12.99
N ALA A 34 2.44 -23.19 11.89
CA ALA A 34 2.11 -22.47 10.67
C ALA A 34 1.05 -21.46 11.11
N SER A 35 1.46 -20.22 11.38
CA SER A 35 0.54 -19.14 11.67
C SER A 35 -0.40 -19.12 10.48
N ALA A 36 -1.68 -19.43 10.72
CA ALA A 36 -2.68 -19.39 9.67
C ALA A 36 -2.63 -17.98 9.06
N SER A 37 -2.13 -17.88 7.83
CA SER A 37 -2.03 -16.59 7.14
C SER A 37 -3.43 -16.03 7.00
N ALA A 38 -3.62 -14.77 7.40
CA ALA A 38 -4.93 -14.14 7.30
C ALA A 38 -5.38 -14.12 5.82
N PRO A 39 -6.66 -14.39 5.52
CA PRO A 39 -7.12 -14.40 4.15
C PRO A 39 -6.94 -13.03 3.49
N THR A 40 -6.57 -13.05 2.21
CA THR A 40 -6.30 -11.85 1.42
C THR A 40 -7.18 -11.78 0.17
N VAL A 41 -7.38 -10.55 -0.31
CA VAL A 41 -8.02 -10.29 -1.61
C VAL A 41 -7.07 -9.43 -2.42
N GLU A 42 -6.70 -9.91 -3.61
CA GLU A 42 -6.01 -9.10 -4.62
C GLU A 42 -6.87 -9.06 -5.89
N MET A 43 -6.96 -7.88 -6.50
CA MET A 43 -7.61 -7.69 -7.80
C MET A 43 -6.82 -6.69 -8.64
N ARG A 44 -6.33 -7.16 -9.80
CA ARG A 44 -5.74 -6.28 -10.81
C ARG A 44 -6.84 -5.68 -11.67
N VAL A 45 -6.88 -4.35 -11.75
CA VAL A 45 -7.86 -3.58 -12.52
C VAL A 45 -7.14 -2.63 -13.47
N ARG A 46 -7.84 -2.17 -14.51
CA ARG A 46 -7.38 -1.04 -15.32
C ARG A 46 -7.98 0.25 -14.75
N ALA A 47 -7.13 1.25 -14.57
CA ALA A 47 -7.51 2.60 -14.16
C ALA A 47 -6.95 3.60 -15.18
N ARG A 48 -7.37 4.86 -15.10
CA ARG A 48 -6.83 5.94 -15.93
C ARG A 48 -6.23 7.01 -15.03
N VAL A 49 -5.02 7.44 -15.35
CA VAL A 49 -4.45 8.66 -14.75
C VAL A 49 -5.10 9.86 -15.43
N ILE A 50 -5.59 10.80 -14.61
CA ILE A 50 -6.04 12.11 -15.07
C ILE A 50 -4.87 13.07 -14.84
N SER A 51 -4.29 13.56 -15.94
CA SER A 51 -3.23 14.54 -15.96
C SER A 51 -3.52 15.59 -17.03
N ASP A 52 -2.71 16.64 -17.12
CA ASP A 52 -2.80 17.66 -18.18
C ASP A 52 -2.38 17.12 -19.57
N ASP A 53 -1.93 15.87 -19.65
CA ASP A 53 -1.67 15.21 -20.92
C ASP A 53 -3.00 14.92 -21.64
N PRO A 54 -3.16 15.28 -22.92
CA PRO A 54 -4.38 15.04 -23.68
C PRO A 54 -4.72 13.54 -23.84
N LEU A 55 -3.77 12.64 -23.54
CA LEU A 55 -3.97 11.20 -23.55
C LEU A 55 -4.07 10.65 -22.12
N TYR A 56 -5.31 10.43 -21.67
CA TYR A 56 -5.57 9.63 -20.46
C TYR A 56 -4.87 8.27 -20.54
N ARG A 57 -3.82 8.08 -19.73
CA ARG A 57 -3.03 6.84 -19.75
C ARG A 57 -3.74 5.76 -18.94
N ALA A 58 -4.11 4.66 -19.61
CA ALA A 58 -4.64 3.47 -18.93
C ALA A 58 -3.51 2.69 -18.26
N ILE A 59 -3.63 2.45 -16.95
CA ILE A 59 -2.60 1.83 -16.11
C ILE A 59 -3.15 0.58 -15.41
N PRO A 60 -2.35 -0.48 -15.23
CA PRO A 60 -2.73 -1.58 -14.35
C PRO A 60 -2.58 -1.13 -12.89
N VAL A 61 -3.58 -1.41 -12.05
CA VAL A 61 -3.55 -1.09 -10.61
C VAL A 61 -3.92 -2.34 -9.83
N ALA A 62 -3.23 -2.63 -8.74
CA ALA A 62 -3.61 -3.72 -7.84
C ALA A 62 -4.37 -3.16 -6.63
N LEU A 63 -5.58 -3.69 -6.40
CA LEU A 63 -6.37 -3.47 -5.19
C LEU A 63 -6.12 -4.64 -4.24
N ARG A 64 -5.70 -4.34 -3.02
CA ARG A 64 -5.26 -5.33 -2.03
C ARG A 64 -5.96 -5.13 -0.69
N PHE A 65 -6.26 -6.25 -0.04
CA PHE A 65 -6.87 -6.32 1.28
C PHE A 65 -6.36 -7.55 2.02
N THR A 66 -6.19 -7.43 3.34
CA THR A 66 -5.86 -8.54 4.25
C THR A 66 -6.81 -8.50 5.44
N ALA A 67 -7.36 -9.67 5.82
CA ALA A 67 -8.22 -9.75 7.00
C ALA A 67 -7.45 -9.54 8.32
N ALA A 68 -6.12 -9.50 8.30
CA ALA A 68 -5.31 -9.06 9.43
C ALA A 68 -5.48 -7.56 9.72
N GLU A 69 -5.82 -6.75 8.70
CA GLU A 69 -6.03 -5.30 8.80
C GLU A 69 -7.40 -4.94 8.19
N PRO A 70 -8.52 -5.36 8.80
CA PRO A 70 -9.84 -5.38 8.16
C PRO A 70 -10.42 -4.00 7.85
N LEU A 71 -9.81 -2.94 8.39
CA LEU A 71 -10.21 -1.55 8.17
C LEU A 71 -9.45 -0.90 7.01
N ALA A 72 -8.36 -1.50 6.51
CA ALA A 72 -7.50 -0.90 5.51
C ALA A 72 -7.69 -1.56 4.13
N VAL A 73 -7.68 -0.74 3.09
CA VAL A 73 -7.49 -1.19 1.71
C VAL A 73 -6.23 -0.55 1.14
N ARG A 74 -5.58 -1.27 0.23
CA ARG A 74 -4.31 -0.89 -0.35
C ARG A 74 -4.47 -0.77 -1.87
N VAL A 75 -3.99 0.33 -2.45
CA VAL A 75 -3.97 0.58 -3.90
C VAL A 75 -2.53 0.69 -4.33
N VAL A 76 -2.09 -0.21 -5.21
CA VAL A 76 -0.70 -0.28 -5.67
C VAL A 76 -0.62 0.09 -7.14
N PHE A 77 0.12 1.15 -7.42
CA PHE A 77 0.43 1.64 -8.75
C PHE A 77 1.67 0.94 -9.34
N PRO A 78 1.78 0.88 -10.68
CA PRO A 78 3.01 0.46 -11.33
C PRO A 78 4.17 1.35 -10.92
N ALA A 79 5.36 0.78 -10.78
CA ALA A 79 6.55 1.52 -10.37
C ALA A 79 6.88 2.67 -11.34
N GLU A 80 6.52 2.55 -12.63
CA GLU A 80 6.76 3.57 -13.64
C GLU A 80 5.90 4.83 -13.48
N LEU A 81 4.97 4.85 -12.52
CA LEU A 81 4.16 6.02 -12.19
C LEU A 81 4.63 6.75 -10.93
N SER A 82 5.49 6.12 -10.12
CA SER A 82 6.12 6.79 -8.99
C SER A 82 7.43 7.41 -9.47
N PRO A 83 7.70 8.71 -9.19
CA PRO A 83 9.07 9.20 -9.27
C PRO A 83 9.96 8.41 -8.30
N GLU A 84 11.27 8.39 -8.55
CA GLU A 84 12.21 7.73 -7.64
C GLU A 84 11.99 8.26 -6.21
N ASP A 85 11.95 7.34 -5.23
CA ASP A 85 11.67 7.59 -3.80
C ASP A 85 10.20 7.82 -3.36
N THR A 86 9.17 7.62 -4.20
CA THR A 86 7.75 7.69 -3.75
C THR A 86 7.10 6.31 -3.59
N ASP A 87 6.40 6.11 -2.48
CA ASP A 87 5.57 4.91 -2.23
C ASP A 87 4.56 4.72 -3.38
N ASN A 88 4.67 3.59 -4.08
CA ASN A 88 3.71 3.20 -5.10
C ASN A 88 2.44 2.57 -4.50
N GLU A 89 2.34 2.54 -3.18
CA GLU A 89 1.24 1.94 -2.44
C GLU A 89 0.54 2.98 -1.55
N TRP A 90 -0.79 3.04 -1.68
CA TRP A 90 -1.64 3.91 -0.89
C TRP A 90 -2.52 3.08 0.02
N VAL A 91 -2.55 3.43 1.31
CA VAL A 91 -3.36 2.76 2.32
C VAL A 91 -4.39 3.73 2.87
N PHE A 92 -5.66 3.34 2.85
CA PHE A 92 -6.74 4.17 3.38
C PHE A 92 -7.91 3.33 3.89
N PRO A 93 -8.85 3.93 4.64
CA PRO A 93 -9.96 3.18 5.21
C PRO A 93 -10.84 2.53 4.15
N ARG A 94 -11.18 1.26 4.35
CA ARG A 94 -12.13 0.53 3.51
C ARG A 94 -13.50 1.21 3.45
N ALA A 95 -13.94 1.75 4.59
CA ALA A 95 -15.17 2.52 4.70
C ALA A 95 -15.13 3.82 3.87
N LEU A 96 -13.96 4.43 3.68
CA LEU A 96 -13.80 5.61 2.82
C LEU A 96 -14.08 5.25 1.35
N LEU A 97 -13.56 4.11 0.89
CA LEU A 97 -13.84 3.62 -0.46
C LEU A 97 -15.34 3.36 -0.65
N GLU A 98 -15.98 2.72 0.32
CA GLU A 98 -17.42 2.41 0.28
C GLU A 98 -18.29 3.66 0.22
N ALA A 99 -18.06 4.61 1.13
CA ALA A 99 -18.78 5.88 1.15
C ALA A 99 -18.55 6.68 -0.13
N GLY A 100 -17.32 6.69 -0.63
CA GLY A 100 -16.92 7.39 -1.86
C GLY A 100 -17.51 6.84 -3.14
N LEU A 101 -17.97 5.60 -3.14
CA LEU A 101 -18.72 5.00 -4.25
C LEU A 101 -20.21 5.40 -4.25
N LEU A 102 -20.68 6.09 -3.20
CA LEU A 102 -22.05 6.59 -3.06
C LEU A 102 -22.13 8.11 -3.20
N ALA A 103 -21.21 8.84 -2.59
CA ALA A 103 -21.17 10.30 -2.60
C ALA A 103 -19.73 10.81 -2.42
N PRO A 104 -19.42 12.05 -2.82
CA PRO A 104 -18.12 12.65 -2.57
C PRO A 104 -17.74 12.63 -1.08
N THR A 105 -16.56 12.10 -0.76
CA THR A 105 -16.03 12.00 0.60
C THR A 105 -14.50 12.00 0.59
N GLY A 106 -13.88 12.20 1.75
CA GLY A 106 -12.44 12.24 1.88
C GLY A 106 -11.98 12.16 3.33
N THR A 107 -10.74 11.73 3.54
CA THR A 107 -10.08 11.74 4.86
C THR A 107 -8.58 11.83 4.67
N GLY A 108 -7.95 12.79 5.35
CA GLY A 108 -6.52 13.05 5.22
C GLY A 108 -6.15 13.28 3.76
N ASP A 109 -5.29 12.41 3.25
CA ASP A 109 -4.67 12.52 1.93
C ASP A 109 -5.47 11.85 0.81
N VAL A 110 -6.63 11.26 1.09
CA VAL A 110 -7.42 10.53 0.10
C VAL A 110 -8.83 11.10 -0.02
N ARG A 111 -9.26 11.39 -1.25
CA ARG A 111 -10.64 11.75 -1.59
C ARG A 111 -11.19 10.80 -2.63
N VAL A 112 -12.48 10.47 -2.50
CA VAL A 112 -13.18 9.53 -3.39
C VAL A 112 -14.54 10.09 -3.74
N TRP A 113 -14.90 10.07 -5.02
CA TRP A 113 -16.23 10.49 -5.47
C TRP A 113 -16.70 9.73 -6.71
N PRO A 114 -18.02 9.51 -6.87
CA PRO A 114 -18.56 9.02 -8.11
C PRO A 114 -18.46 10.07 -9.21
N CYS A 115 -18.16 9.65 -10.44
CA CYS A 115 -18.11 10.50 -11.63
C CYS A 115 -18.98 9.88 -12.73
N GLY A 116 -20.22 10.33 -12.81
CA GLY A 116 -21.23 9.71 -13.67
C GLY A 116 -21.70 8.35 -13.14
N ARG A 117 -22.22 7.50 -14.03
CA ARG A 117 -22.85 6.22 -13.63
C ARG A 117 -21.87 5.07 -13.44
N VAL A 118 -20.71 5.13 -14.10
CA VAL A 118 -19.82 3.98 -14.28
C VAL A 118 -18.40 4.22 -13.79
N GLN A 119 -18.01 5.47 -13.51
CA GLN A 119 -16.67 5.80 -13.05
C GLN A 119 -16.69 6.36 -11.63
N ALA A 120 -15.61 6.12 -10.89
CA ALA A 120 -15.28 6.83 -9.66
C ALA A 120 -13.88 7.38 -9.78
N VAL A 121 -13.64 8.52 -9.14
CA VAL A 121 -12.33 9.13 -9.05
C VAL A 121 -11.82 8.97 -7.64
N VAL A 122 -10.54 8.60 -7.53
CA VAL A 122 -9.78 8.61 -6.29
C VAL A 122 -8.63 9.57 -6.47
N GLU A 123 -8.55 10.55 -5.58
CA GLU A 123 -7.49 11.55 -5.53
C GLU A 123 -6.62 11.27 -4.32
N PHE A 124 -5.32 11.28 -4.53
CA PHE A 124 -4.28 11.03 -3.54
C PHE A 124 -3.36 12.24 -3.43
N HIS A 125 -3.10 12.71 -2.21
CA HIS A 125 -2.23 13.83 -1.91
C HIS A 125 -0.94 13.36 -1.25
N SER A 126 0.20 13.80 -1.77
CA SER A 126 1.50 13.65 -1.11
C SER A 126 2.25 14.98 -1.11
N PRO A 127 3.35 15.12 -0.34
CA PRO A 127 4.23 16.28 -0.43
C PRO A 127 4.75 16.56 -1.85
N GLU A 128 4.89 15.51 -2.67
CA GLU A 128 5.39 15.56 -4.03
C GLU A 128 4.32 15.96 -5.06
N GLY A 129 3.03 15.85 -4.73
CA GLY A 129 1.95 16.30 -5.60
C GLY A 129 0.61 15.61 -5.39
N VAL A 130 -0.24 15.66 -6.43
CA VAL A 130 -1.58 15.07 -6.43
C VAL A 130 -1.70 14.08 -7.56
N ALA A 131 -2.14 12.85 -7.24
CA ALA A 131 -2.47 11.83 -8.22
C ALA A 131 -3.99 11.66 -8.30
N VAL A 132 -4.56 11.89 -9.48
CA VAL A 132 -6.01 11.74 -9.73
C VAL A 132 -6.24 10.53 -10.63
N ILE A 133 -6.94 9.53 -10.11
CA ILE A 133 -7.10 8.23 -10.77
C ILE A 133 -8.57 7.89 -10.93
N GLN A 134 -8.96 7.56 -12.16
CA GLN A 134 -10.29 7.12 -12.51
C GLN A 134 -10.37 5.60 -12.60
N PHE A 135 -11.38 5.03 -11.95
CA PHE A 135 -11.68 3.60 -11.93
C PHE A 135 -13.11 3.31 -12.40
N ASP A 136 -13.31 2.11 -12.92
CA ASP A 136 -14.65 1.55 -13.08
C ASP A 136 -15.29 1.26 -11.70
N ILE A 137 -16.50 1.79 -11.47
CA ILE A 137 -17.25 1.61 -10.22
C ILE A 137 -17.55 0.13 -9.95
N ALA A 138 -17.87 -0.66 -10.98
CA ALA A 138 -18.21 -2.06 -10.80
C ALA A 138 -16.99 -2.86 -10.33
N ALA A 139 -15.78 -2.51 -10.80
CA ALA A 139 -14.53 -3.07 -10.31
C ALA A 139 -14.31 -2.74 -8.83
N LEU A 140 -14.39 -1.46 -8.42
CA LEU A 140 -14.21 -1.08 -7.01
C LEU A 140 -15.27 -1.74 -6.10
N ARG A 141 -16.53 -1.76 -6.52
CA ARG A 141 -17.60 -2.46 -5.79
C ARG A 141 -17.35 -3.97 -5.67
N ARG A 142 -16.83 -4.61 -6.73
CA ARG A 142 -16.47 -6.03 -6.70
C ARG A 142 -15.36 -6.29 -5.69
N PHE A 143 -14.35 -5.43 -5.66
CA PHE A 143 -13.27 -5.54 -4.68
C PHE A 143 -13.82 -5.43 -3.25
N VAL A 144 -14.58 -4.38 -2.93
CA VAL A 144 -15.25 -4.19 -1.63
C VAL A 144 -16.06 -5.43 -1.23
N ARG A 145 -16.92 -5.95 -2.11
CA ARG A 145 -17.71 -7.16 -1.80
C ARG A 145 -16.83 -8.37 -1.44
N ARG A 146 -15.71 -8.58 -2.13
CA ARG A 146 -14.78 -9.67 -1.83
C ARG A 146 -14.09 -9.49 -0.47
N THR A 147 -13.78 -8.26 -0.06
CA THR A 147 -13.18 -7.98 1.27
C THR A 147 -14.11 -8.39 2.41
N TYR A 148 -15.41 -8.11 2.30
CA TYR A 148 -16.41 -8.54 3.28
C TYR A 148 -16.60 -10.05 3.29
N ALA A 149 -16.61 -10.70 2.13
CA ALA A 149 -16.77 -12.15 2.04
C ALA A 149 -15.67 -12.91 2.83
N VAL A 150 -14.41 -12.47 2.73
CA VAL A 150 -13.30 -13.11 3.46
C VAL A 150 -13.26 -12.73 4.94
N THR A 151 -13.87 -11.61 5.34
CA THR A 151 -13.94 -11.18 6.75
C THR A 151 -15.11 -11.81 7.50
N ALA A 152 -16.22 -12.10 6.80
CA ALA A 152 -17.42 -12.72 7.37
C ALA A 152 -17.29 -14.23 7.61
N THR A 153 -16.26 -14.88 7.05
CA THR A 153 -16.06 -16.35 7.12
C THR A 153 -15.31 -16.79 8.39
N ARG A 154 -15.49 -16.09 9.52
CA ARG A 154 -14.78 -16.41 10.78
C ARG A 154 -15.73 -16.62 11.94
#